data_AF-B9TK99-F1
#
_entry.id   AF-B9TK99-F1
#
_cell.length_a   1.000
_cell.length_b   1.000
_cell.length_c   1.000
_cell.angle_alpha   90.00
_cell.angle_beta   90.00
_cell.angle_gamma   90.00
#
_symmetry.space_group_name_H-M   'P 1'
#
loop_
_entity.id
_entity.type
_entity.pdbx_description
1 polymer ?
#
loop_
_entity_poly.entity_id
_entity_poly.type
_entity_poly.pdbx_seq_one_letter_code
_entity_poly.pdbx_strand_id
1 'polypeptide(L)'
;MTRWGTTAAAVSLLALGLSACATTGTTAKPQASAKPAEKAEAKPLPKGLDGEASSGFPSTYAPLPSRPTAFVGATVLTATGQQIENGVVVVQDGKIIAVGGPETAIPAGVTTIDAKGKWITPGIIDSHSHLGVYPSPGVSA
;
A
#
# COMPACT_ATOMS: atom_id res chain seq x y z
N MET A 1 -37.86 -36.57 -49.62
CA MET A 1 -38.76 -35.96 -48.62
C MET A 1 -37.95 -35.06 -47.70
N THR A 2 -38.12 -33.73 -47.88
CA THR A 2 -38.03 -32.60 -46.90
C THR A 2 -36.84 -32.55 -45.93
N ARG A 3 -35.77 -31.77 -46.20
CA ARG A 3 -35.57 -30.33 -45.87
C ARG A 3 -35.84 -29.94 -44.40
N TRP A 4 -34.78 -29.71 -43.62
CA TRP A 4 -34.80 -28.88 -42.42
C TRP A 4 -33.69 -27.83 -42.50
N GLY A 5 -34.09 -26.60 -42.79
CA GLY A 5 -33.25 -25.42 -42.67
C GLY A 5 -33.50 -24.71 -41.33
N THR A 6 -32.66 -23.71 -41.10
CA THR A 6 -32.96 -22.48 -40.36
C THR A 6 -33.22 -22.61 -38.86
N THR A 7 -32.16 -22.80 -38.06
CA THR A 7 -32.15 -22.41 -36.63
C THR A 7 -30.89 -21.62 -36.21
N ALA A 8 -30.01 -21.23 -37.14
CA ALA A 8 -28.75 -20.54 -36.82
C ALA A 8 -28.83 -19.00 -36.79
N ALA A 9 -30.01 -18.37 -36.85
CA ALA A 9 -30.13 -16.92 -37.10
C ALA A 9 -30.88 -16.11 -36.04
N ALA A 10 -31.17 -16.66 -34.85
CA ALA A 10 -32.04 -15.99 -33.87
C ALA A 10 -31.41 -15.67 -32.50
N VAL A 11 -30.08 -15.72 -32.36
CA VAL A 11 -29.41 -15.34 -31.08
C VAL A 11 -28.50 -14.12 -31.22
N SER A 12 -28.41 -13.52 -32.41
CA SER A 12 -27.57 -12.33 -32.65
C SER A 12 -28.30 -10.99 -32.48
N LEU A 13 -29.50 -10.97 -31.89
CA LEU A 13 -30.34 -9.77 -31.76
C LEU A 13 -30.67 -9.37 -30.31
N LEU A 14 -29.94 -9.91 -29.33
CA LEU A 14 -30.03 -9.52 -27.91
C LEU A 14 -28.75 -8.84 -27.39
N ALA A 15 -28.09 -8.05 -28.24
CA ALA A 15 -26.88 -7.28 -27.90
C ALA A 15 -27.01 -5.77 -28.19
N LEU A 16 -28.24 -5.26 -28.26
CA LEU A 16 -28.55 -3.85 -28.55
C LEU A 16 -29.64 -3.37 -27.58
N GLY A 17 -29.24 -3.01 -26.37
CA GLY A 17 -30.20 -2.39 -25.45
C GLY A 17 -29.77 -2.31 -24.01
N LEU A 18 -28.59 -1.75 -23.71
CA LEU A 18 -28.30 -1.14 -22.41
C LEU A 18 -27.04 -0.24 -22.52
N SER A 19 -27.04 0.68 -23.49
CA SER A 19 -26.03 1.75 -23.58
C SER A 19 -26.74 3.09 -23.75
N ALA A 20 -27.34 3.56 -22.66
CA ALA A 20 -27.83 4.92 -22.55
C ALA A 20 -28.00 5.27 -21.07
N CYS A 21 -26.99 5.91 -20.48
CA CYS A 21 -27.09 6.89 -19.38
C CYS A 21 -25.68 7.31 -18.94
N ALA A 22 -25.02 8.16 -19.72
CA ALA A 22 -23.96 9.05 -19.24
C ALA A 22 -23.68 10.14 -20.29
N THR A 23 -24.59 11.11 -20.41
CA THR A 23 -24.25 12.40 -21.02
C THR A 23 -24.95 13.51 -20.24
N THR A 24 -24.27 14.04 -19.22
CA THR A 24 -24.45 15.43 -18.83
C THR A 24 -23.29 16.18 -19.46
N GLY A 25 -23.62 16.99 -20.46
CA GLY A 25 -22.68 17.82 -21.17
C GLY A 25 -22.03 18.84 -20.23
N THR A 26 -20.71 18.90 -20.28
CA THR A 26 -20.01 20.18 -20.22
C THR A 26 -19.28 20.33 -21.54
N THR A 27 -19.53 21.44 -22.20
CA THR A 27 -18.90 21.84 -23.46
C THR A 27 -17.40 21.97 -23.24
N ALA A 28 -16.62 21.05 -23.81
CA ALA A 28 -15.18 21.19 -23.90
C ALA A 28 -14.86 22.32 -24.90
N LYS A 29 -14.55 23.51 -24.36
CA LYS A 29 -13.87 24.57 -25.11
C LYS A 29 -12.49 24.02 -25.52
N PRO A 30 -12.02 24.18 -26.78
CA PRO A 30 -10.68 23.75 -27.15
C PRO A 30 -9.67 24.56 -26.34
N GLN A 31 -9.02 23.93 -25.36
CA GLN A 31 -7.94 24.53 -24.62
C GLN A 31 -6.72 24.50 -25.54
N ALA A 32 -6.33 25.67 -26.02
CA ALA A 32 -5.12 25.85 -26.81
C ALA A 32 -3.95 25.17 -26.10
N SER A 33 -3.15 24.43 -26.88
CA SER A 33 -1.96 23.73 -26.42
C SER A 33 -1.07 24.69 -25.61
N ALA A 34 -1.03 24.50 -24.30
CA ALA A 34 -0.12 25.26 -23.45
C ALA A 34 1.30 24.89 -23.84
N LYS A 35 2.08 25.88 -24.27
CA LYS A 35 3.52 25.80 -24.48
C LYS A 35 4.17 25.27 -23.19
N PRO A 36 5.17 24.38 -23.23
CA PRO A 36 5.86 23.91 -22.03
C PRO A 36 6.33 25.11 -21.23
N ALA A 37 5.91 25.18 -19.96
CA ALA A 37 6.38 26.21 -19.05
C ALA A 37 7.89 26.06 -18.91
N GLU A 38 8.60 27.10 -19.33
CA GLU A 38 10.01 27.30 -19.03
C GLU A 38 10.18 27.16 -17.50
N LYS A 39 11.12 26.30 -17.06
CA LYS A 39 11.43 26.14 -15.64
C LYS A 39 11.81 27.51 -15.09
N ALA A 40 10.89 28.13 -14.35
CA ALA A 40 11.24 29.24 -13.51
C ALA A 40 12.28 28.72 -12.51
N GLU A 41 13.49 29.28 -12.53
CA GLU A 41 14.46 29.04 -11.48
C GLU A 41 13.83 29.50 -10.16
N ALA A 42 13.52 28.53 -9.31
CA ALA A 42 13.05 28.79 -7.97
C ALA A 42 14.15 29.54 -7.24
N LYS A 43 13.87 30.80 -6.86
CA LYS A 43 14.77 31.60 -6.04
C LYS A 43 15.18 30.78 -4.81
N PRO A 44 16.49 30.69 -4.47
CA PRO A 44 16.92 29.91 -3.33
C PRO A 44 16.13 30.32 -2.10
N LEU A 45 15.52 29.33 -1.44
CA LEU A 45 14.82 29.56 -0.18
C LEU A 45 15.83 30.10 0.84
N PRO A 46 15.40 30.94 1.79
CA PRO A 46 16.28 31.43 2.85
C PRO A 46 16.96 30.25 3.57
N LYS A 47 18.21 30.44 3.99
CA LYS A 47 19.02 29.42 4.69
C LYS A 47 18.23 28.82 5.87
N GLY A 48 17.92 27.51 5.80
CA GLY A 48 17.11 26.78 6.79
C GLY A 48 15.68 26.42 6.33
N LEU A 49 15.22 26.96 5.21
CA LEU A 49 13.96 26.58 4.53
C LEU A 49 14.22 25.81 3.21
N ASP A 50 15.49 25.71 2.81
CA ASP A 50 16.00 25.04 1.63
C ASP A 50 16.13 23.51 1.78
N GLY A 51 15.68 22.95 2.91
CA GLY A 51 15.74 21.51 3.21
C GLY A 51 17.14 20.99 3.53
N GLU A 52 18.20 21.70 3.11
CA GLU A 52 19.59 21.31 3.25
C GLU A 52 20.25 21.76 4.57
N ALA A 53 19.57 22.57 5.40
CA ALA A 53 20.17 23.06 6.64
C ALA A 53 19.16 23.47 7.74
N SER A 54 18.19 22.61 8.05
CA SER A 54 17.81 22.50 9.47
C SER A 54 18.35 21.17 9.93
N SER A 55 19.12 21.16 11.02
CA SER A 55 19.39 19.97 11.82
C SER A 55 18.09 19.52 12.50
N GLY A 56 17.03 19.36 11.69
CA GLY A 56 15.66 19.17 12.10
C GLY A 56 15.61 18.07 13.12
N PHE A 57 14.93 18.35 14.22
CA PHE A 57 14.78 17.52 15.42
C PHE A 57 15.17 16.05 15.16
N PRO A 58 16.45 15.67 15.35
CA PRO A 58 16.87 14.32 15.05
C PRO A 58 16.02 13.40 15.92
N SER A 59 15.51 12.33 15.32
CA SER A 59 14.71 11.37 16.07
C SER A 59 15.48 10.94 17.30
N THR A 60 14.91 11.19 18.48
CA THR A 60 15.45 10.71 19.76
C THR A 60 15.05 9.26 20.03
N TYR A 61 14.44 8.59 19.05
CA TYR A 61 14.00 7.22 19.17
C TYR A 61 15.22 6.30 19.32
N ALA A 62 15.27 5.60 20.45
CA ALA A 62 16.10 4.42 20.64
C ALA A 62 15.17 3.21 20.67
N PRO A 63 15.44 2.14 19.89
CA PRO A 63 14.65 0.92 19.97
C PRO A 63 14.76 0.34 21.39
N LEU A 64 13.63 -0.17 21.90
CA LEU A 64 13.61 -0.86 23.18
C LEU A 64 14.45 -2.16 23.09
N PRO A 65 15.06 -2.60 24.20
CA PRO A 65 15.72 -3.91 24.24
C PRO A 65 14.76 -5.01 23.80
N SER A 66 15.18 -5.82 22.83
CA SER A 66 14.40 -6.93 22.29
C SER A 66 15.16 -8.24 22.38
N ARG A 67 14.48 -9.34 22.72
CA ARG A 67 15.06 -10.67 22.57
C ARG A 67 15.05 -11.06 21.09
N PRO A 68 16.17 -11.58 20.54
CA PRO A 68 16.17 -12.12 19.18
C PRO A 68 15.07 -13.18 19.03
N THR A 69 14.21 -13.02 18.03
CA THR A 69 13.02 -13.85 17.84
C THR A 69 12.83 -14.26 16.39
N ALA A 70 12.49 -15.52 16.15
CA ALA A 70 12.12 -16.06 14.84
C ALA A 70 10.68 -16.54 14.87
N PHE A 71 9.87 -16.08 13.93
CA PHE A 71 8.51 -16.58 13.69
C PHE A 71 8.57 -17.59 12.55
N VAL A 72 8.02 -18.79 12.75
CA VAL A 72 8.16 -19.90 11.80
C VAL A 72 6.80 -20.44 11.37
N GLY A 73 6.63 -20.65 10.07
CA GLY A 73 5.44 -21.31 9.51
C GLY A 73 4.26 -20.37 9.20
N ALA A 74 4.46 -19.06 9.24
CA ALA A 74 3.40 -18.10 8.94
C ALA A 74 3.12 -17.96 7.44
N THR A 75 1.94 -17.48 7.07
CA THR A 75 1.75 -16.85 5.75
C THR A 75 2.21 -15.40 5.84
N VAL A 76 3.30 -15.06 5.15
CA VAL A 76 3.93 -13.73 5.23
C VAL A 76 3.55 -12.90 4.02
N LEU A 77 2.98 -11.73 4.25
CA LEU A 77 2.77 -10.69 3.24
C LEU A 77 3.81 -9.61 3.45
N THR A 78 4.57 -9.27 2.40
CA THR A 78 5.68 -8.30 2.48
C THR A 78 5.27 -6.86 2.15
N ALA A 79 4.03 -6.67 1.69
CA ALA A 79 3.52 -5.43 1.08
C ALA A 79 4.28 -4.94 -0.17
N THR A 80 5.21 -5.73 -0.71
CA THR A 80 5.84 -5.50 -2.03
C THR A 80 5.19 -6.34 -3.13
N GLY A 81 4.08 -7.01 -2.82
CA GLY A 81 3.35 -7.92 -3.72
C GLY A 81 3.69 -9.40 -3.54
N GLN A 82 4.71 -9.74 -2.75
CA GLN A 82 5.08 -11.12 -2.46
C GLN A 82 4.33 -11.68 -1.23
N GLN A 83 3.75 -12.86 -1.41
CA GLN A 83 3.23 -13.74 -0.36
C GLN A 83 4.16 -14.96 -0.22
N ILE A 84 4.52 -15.31 1.02
CA ILE A 84 5.38 -16.45 1.33
C ILE A 84 4.61 -17.41 2.22
N GLU A 85 4.39 -18.62 1.74
CA GLU A 85 3.76 -19.69 2.52
C GLU A 85 4.77 -20.39 3.42
N ASN A 86 4.32 -20.77 4.63
CA ASN A 86 5.16 -21.39 5.65
C ASN A 86 6.46 -20.61 5.92
N GLY A 87 6.40 -19.29 5.80
CA GLY A 87 7.53 -18.40 5.85
C GLY A 87 8.14 -18.26 7.24
N VAL A 88 9.36 -17.75 7.23
CA VAL A 88 10.17 -17.45 8.41
C VAL A 88 10.50 -15.97 8.43
N VAL A 89 10.33 -15.33 9.59
CA VAL A 89 10.74 -13.93 9.82
C VAL A 89 11.60 -13.89 11.07
N VAL A 90 12.82 -13.36 10.96
CA VAL A 90 13.77 -13.25 12.07
C VAL A 90 14.00 -11.78 12.41
N VAL A 91 13.85 -11.45 13.70
CA VAL A 91 13.99 -10.11 14.26
C VAL A 91 15.08 -10.11 15.31
N GLN A 92 15.99 -9.14 15.23
CA GLN A 92 17.07 -8.92 16.19
C GLN A 92 17.39 -7.43 16.28
N ASP A 93 17.63 -6.93 17.49
CA ASP A 93 18.02 -5.53 17.76
C ASP A 93 17.08 -4.50 17.11
N GLY A 94 15.76 -4.75 17.21
CA GLY A 94 14.72 -3.90 16.62
C GLY A 94 14.66 -3.92 15.09
N LYS A 95 15.36 -4.84 14.42
CA LYS A 95 15.41 -4.96 12.96
C LYS A 95 15.01 -6.36 12.49
N ILE A 96 14.44 -6.43 11.30
CA ILE A 96 14.24 -7.69 10.60
C ILE A 96 15.57 -8.06 9.93
N ILE A 97 16.13 -9.21 10.28
CA ILE A 97 17.42 -9.67 9.74
C ILE A 97 17.26 -10.76 8.67
N ALA A 98 16.09 -11.40 8.58
CA ALA A 98 15.78 -12.35 7.52
C ALA A 98 14.26 -12.48 7.31
N VAL A 99 13.85 -12.66 6.04
CA VAL A 99 12.49 -13.01 5.62
C VAL A 99 12.62 -13.97 4.44
N GLY A 100 11.93 -15.10 4.47
CA GLY A 100 11.96 -16.08 3.39
C GLY A 100 11.07 -17.28 3.65
N GLY A 101 11.24 -18.34 2.84
CA GLY A 101 10.50 -19.59 2.97
C GLY A 101 10.96 -20.46 4.16
N PRO A 102 10.44 -21.69 4.27
CA PRO A 102 10.81 -22.65 5.33
C PRO A 102 12.32 -22.94 5.43
N GLU A 103 13.06 -22.75 4.35
CA GLU A 103 14.50 -22.94 4.23
C GLU A 103 15.34 -21.80 4.83
N THR A 104 14.70 -20.70 5.24
CA THR A 104 15.39 -19.53 5.79
C THR A 104 16.17 -19.90 7.05
N ALA A 105 17.46 -19.58 7.07
CA ALA A 105 18.32 -19.86 8.20
C ALA A 105 17.90 -19.05 9.44
N ILE A 106 17.80 -19.74 10.58
CA ILE A 106 17.56 -19.12 11.89
C ILE A 106 18.88 -19.15 12.67
N PRO A 107 19.44 -17.99 13.06
CA PRO A 107 20.65 -17.93 13.87
C PRO A 107 20.50 -18.66 15.21
N ALA A 108 21.61 -19.17 15.76
CA ALA A 108 21.62 -19.80 17.07
C ALA A 108 21.25 -18.82 18.20
N GLY A 109 20.59 -19.32 19.25
CA GLY A 109 20.22 -18.51 20.41
C GLY A 109 19.00 -17.60 20.21
N VAL A 110 18.32 -17.71 19.06
CA VAL A 110 17.08 -16.99 18.76
C VAL A 110 15.88 -17.72 19.38
N THR A 111 14.95 -16.98 19.98
CA THR A 111 13.69 -17.56 20.49
C THR A 111 12.77 -17.88 19.31
N THR A 112 12.36 -19.13 19.16
CA THR A 112 11.46 -19.54 18.08
C THR A 112 10.01 -19.51 18.52
N ILE A 113 9.15 -18.90 17.72
CA ILE A 113 7.71 -18.83 17.89
C ILE A 113 7.04 -19.56 16.72
N ASP A 114 6.20 -20.55 17.04
CA ASP A 114 5.34 -21.21 16.05
C ASP A 114 4.23 -20.25 15.61
N ALA A 115 4.27 -19.88 14.34
CA ALA A 115 3.32 -18.98 13.71
C ALA A 115 2.46 -19.69 12.65
N LYS A 116 2.39 -21.03 12.68
CA LYS A 116 1.58 -21.82 11.75
C LYS A 116 0.11 -21.40 11.78
N GLY A 117 -0.46 -21.22 10.58
CA GLY A 117 -1.85 -20.77 10.40
C GLY A 117 -2.09 -19.30 10.76
N LYS A 118 -1.02 -18.55 11.10
CA LYS A 118 -1.08 -17.11 11.35
C LYS A 118 -0.56 -16.34 10.15
N TRP A 119 -0.88 -15.06 10.14
CA TRP A 119 -0.44 -14.12 9.12
C TRP A 119 0.55 -13.14 9.71
N ILE A 120 1.61 -12.83 8.95
CA ILE A 120 2.54 -11.75 9.26
C ILE A 120 2.47 -10.73 8.14
N THR A 121 2.27 -9.47 8.51
CA THR A 121 2.28 -8.32 7.62
C THR A 121 3.25 -7.27 8.16
N PRO A 122 3.64 -6.26 7.38
CA PRO A 122 4.18 -5.04 7.97
C PRO A 122 3.17 -4.46 8.96
N GLY A 123 3.67 -3.72 9.95
CA GLY A 123 2.82 -2.96 10.85
C GLY A 123 1.94 -1.99 10.07
N ILE A 124 0.67 -1.90 10.46
CA ILE A 124 -0.27 -0.95 9.85
C ILE A 124 0.09 0.46 10.31
N ILE A 125 0.09 1.40 9.37
CA ILE A 125 0.35 2.82 9.63
C ILE A 125 -0.98 3.55 9.69
N ASP A 126 -1.32 4.10 10.85
CA ASP A 126 -2.42 5.05 11.00
C ASP A 126 -1.92 6.46 10.62
N SER A 127 -2.33 6.93 9.44
CA SER A 127 -1.97 8.25 8.92
C SER A 127 -2.90 9.37 9.38
N HIS A 128 -4.02 9.03 10.02
CA HIS A 128 -5.03 9.99 10.44
C HIS A 128 -5.53 9.66 11.83
N SER A 129 -4.71 10.04 12.81
CA SER A 129 -5.00 9.84 14.21
C SER A 129 -5.33 11.15 14.90
N HIS A 130 -6.32 11.11 15.79
CA HIS A 130 -6.64 12.22 16.69
C HIS A 130 -5.95 12.07 18.06
N LEU A 131 -4.88 11.29 18.15
CA LEU A 131 -4.09 11.21 19.37
C LEU A 131 -3.53 12.59 19.75
N GLY A 132 -3.82 13.02 20.98
CA GLY A 132 -3.38 14.32 21.50
C GLY A 132 -4.27 15.51 21.15
N VAL A 133 -5.38 15.32 20.45
CA VAL A 133 -6.38 16.37 20.18
C VAL A 133 -7.78 15.95 20.60
N TYR A 134 -8.51 16.87 21.22
CA TYR A 134 -9.89 16.67 21.65
C TYR A 134 -10.81 17.64 20.90
N PRO A 135 -12.07 17.27 20.63
CA PRO A 135 -13.01 18.15 19.95
C PRO A 135 -13.24 19.44 20.75
N SER A 136 -13.34 20.57 20.06
CA SER A 136 -13.71 21.87 20.64
C SER A 136 -14.77 22.56 19.77
N PRO A 137 -15.94 22.95 20.32
CA PRO A 137 -16.35 22.75 21.71
C PRO A 137 -16.58 21.27 22.03
N GLY A 138 -16.22 20.85 23.24
CA GLY A 138 -16.58 19.53 23.75
C GLY A 138 -18.09 19.46 24.00
N VAL A 139 -18.73 18.37 23.60
CA VAL A 139 -20.12 18.08 23.94
C VAL A 139 -20.17 16.88 24.88
N SER A 140 -21.05 16.92 25.88
CA SER A 140 -21.38 15.74 26.68
C SER A 140 -22.29 14.85 25.85
N ALA A 141 -21.81 13.68 25.45
CA ALA A 141 -22.61 12.63 24.80
C ALA A 141 -23.16 11.65 25.84
#